data_AF-W9X298-F1
#
_entry.id   AF-W9X298-F1
#
_cell.length_a   1.000
_cell.length_b   1.000
_cell.length_c   1.000
_cell.angle_alpha   90.00
_cell.angle_beta   90.00
_cell.angle_gamma   90.00
#
_symmetry.space_group_name_H-M   'P 1'
#
loop_
_entity.id
_entity.type
_entity.pdbx_description
1 polymer ?
#
loop_
_entity_poly.entity_id
_entity_poly.type
_entity_poly.pdbx_seq_one_letter_code
_entity_poly.pdbx_strand_id
1 'polypeptide(L)'
;MTVRCEELERKLQGSASTGATSTFSSAQQCYIDGNITPGETSHVFDSRCAEMLASPISSSDLVRAATEKHFSDPVSTTPQRTQSASGISFQPPKGQIFELWHIYMTRVEPLTKLVPHAWFGDLLTLTAQEAKVPEPGARTLMSSVCFAAVSALTDDEIIQQFDEGRDTLNSRLTASIQTTLSLRDGLQQPGTRLLQALVLYAVSLYRRLDDDQATFKETFKFAFHIAGLIGIGKAEDAICSPYDTEIRRRCWWTLCRLWYQCVQKPGWDVEEPIPLSDVPPPLNINDIDLMSATEEMPKARQGLTQMSLFLVHLEVVRLTGKLELLNRNPNLSGNSISIGVQRRNLVEESVGKIERDFLWHCDTSRPFDWFLMLTTKAMLNPIEMMMLDEPEYDGRRTGALSTQAKEDRKFLLRLDVVECWHMMNTHENLKPWRWFLRNIPQAFSVDDLYADLVRLPQSPYSDRACALIDLISRG
;
A
#
# COMPACT_ATOMS: atom_id res chain seq x y z
N MET A 1 -11.08 -17.57 -6.80
CA MET A 1 -9.78 -17.45 -6.10
C MET A 1 -9.29 -18.84 -5.71
N THR A 2 -10.11 -19.57 -4.95
CA THR A 2 -9.90 -20.95 -4.46
C THR A 2 -9.35 -21.90 -5.52
N VAL A 3 -10.00 -22.09 -6.67
CA VAL A 3 -9.55 -23.07 -7.68
C VAL A 3 -8.17 -22.76 -8.29
N ARG A 4 -7.87 -21.48 -8.58
CA ARG A 4 -6.60 -21.08 -9.20
C ARG A 4 -5.48 -20.97 -8.17
N CYS A 5 -5.76 -20.46 -6.97
CA CYS A 5 -4.83 -20.50 -5.84
C CYS A 5 -4.51 -21.95 -5.48
N GLU A 6 -5.48 -22.85 -5.40
CA GLU A 6 -5.29 -24.29 -5.17
C GLU A 6 -4.54 -24.97 -6.32
N GLU A 7 -4.77 -24.56 -7.57
CA GLU A 7 -4.01 -25.07 -8.73
C GLU A 7 -2.54 -24.63 -8.69
N LEU A 8 -2.30 -23.39 -8.27
CA LEU A 8 -0.97 -22.81 -8.15
C LEU A 8 -0.24 -23.33 -6.89
N GLU A 9 -0.95 -23.55 -5.78
CA GLU A 9 -0.48 -24.26 -4.58
C GLU A 9 -0.14 -25.72 -4.91
N ARG A 10 -0.95 -26.42 -5.72
CA ARG A 10 -0.62 -27.77 -6.24
C ARG A 10 0.63 -27.77 -7.11
N LYS A 11 0.84 -26.74 -7.94
CA LYS A 11 2.06 -26.61 -8.77
C LYS A 11 3.30 -26.36 -7.90
N LEU A 12 3.17 -25.58 -6.83
CA LEU A 12 4.22 -25.38 -5.81
C LEU A 12 4.57 -26.67 -5.06
N GLN A 13 3.59 -27.48 -4.68
CA GLN A 13 3.83 -28.80 -4.09
C GLN A 13 4.46 -29.78 -5.09
N GLY A 14 4.14 -29.64 -6.38
CA GLY A 14 4.76 -30.38 -7.47
C GLY A 14 6.24 -30.01 -7.68
N SER A 15 6.63 -28.74 -7.56
CA SER A 15 8.03 -28.30 -7.68
C SER A 15 8.85 -28.53 -6.41
N ALA A 16 8.21 -28.52 -5.24
CA ALA A 16 8.81 -28.89 -3.95
C ALA A 16 9.07 -30.40 -3.81
N SER A 17 8.63 -31.24 -4.76
CA SER A 17 8.87 -32.69 -4.73
C SER A 17 10.33 -33.14 -4.92
N THR A 18 11.29 -32.20 -4.98
CA THR A 18 12.72 -32.49 -4.75
C THR A 18 13.17 -32.36 -3.28
N GLY A 19 12.25 -32.03 -2.36
CA GLY A 19 12.41 -32.17 -0.91
C GLY A 19 11.06 -32.57 -0.28
N ALA A 20 10.88 -33.87 -0.03
CA ALA A 20 9.68 -34.52 0.52
C ALA A 20 8.98 -33.71 1.65
N THR A 21 7.64 -33.64 1.75
CA THR A 21 6.66 -34.75 1.89
C THR A 21 5.25 -34.36 1.41
N SER A 22 4.61 -35.32 0.74
CA SER A 22 3.28 -35.32 0.12
C SER A 22 2.10 -35.45 1.10
N THR A 23 0.93 -34.84 0.76
CA THR A 23 -0.34 -35.55 0.42
C THR A 23 -1.45 -34.56 0.03
N PHE A 24 -1.95 -34.65 -1.22
CA PHE A 24 -3.13 -33.95 -1.76
C PHE A 24 -3.97 -34.96 -2.57
N SER A 25 -5.29 -34.96 -2.37
CA SER A 25 -6.38 -35.44 -3.27
C SER A 25 -7.62 -35.65 -2.38
N SER A 26 -8.77 -34.99 -2.58
CA SER A 26 -9.77 -35.16 -3.65
C SER A 26 -10.82 -34.02 -3.53
N ALA A 27 -11.44 -33.45 -4.56
CA ALA A 27 -12.53 -34.04 -5.35
C ALA A 27 -12.98 -33.13 -6.52
N GLN A 28 -13.73 -33.72 -7.45
CA GLN A 28 -14.11 -33.31 -8.81
C GLN A 28 -15.15 -32.18 -8.98
N GLN A 29 -14.91 -31.36 -10.02
CA GLN A 29 -15.77 -30.95 -11.16
C GLN A 29 -17.31 -30.86 -11.01
N CYS A 30 -17.86 -29.70 -11.42
CA CYS A 30 -19.04 -29.59 -12.29
C CYS A 30 -19.02 -28.27 -13.10
N TYR A 31 -19.25 -28.39 -14.42
CA TYR A 31 -19.42 -27.34 -15.43
C TYR A 31 -20.86 -26.80 -15.44
N ILE A 32 -21.09 -25.57 -15.95
CA ILE A 32 -22.12 -25.20 -16.94
C ILE A 32 -21.96 -23.72 -17.38
N ASP A 33 -22.17 -23.52 -18.69
CA ASP A 33 -22.05 -22.32 -19.52
C ASP A 33 -23.09 -21.20 -19.28
N GLY A 34 -22.74 -19.98 -19.73
CA GLY A 34 -23.58 -19.26 -20.70
C GLY A 34 -24.11 -17.85 -20.37
N ASN A 35 -23.43 -16.83 -20.93
CA ASN A 35 -23.93 -15.57 -21.51
C ASN A 35 -24.88 -14.63 -20.74
N ILE A 36 -24.54 -13.32 -20.69
CA ILE A 36 -25.37 -12.15 -21.10
C ILE A 36 -24.51 -10.87 -21.11
N THR A 37 -24.78 -9.99 -22.08
CA THR A 37 -24.11 -8.73 -22.47
C THR A 37 -24.46 -7.49 -21.62
N PRO A 38 -23.66 -6.41 -21.68
CA PRO A 38 -23.73 -5.26 -20.76
C PRO A 38 -24.62 -4.11 -21.25
N GLY A 39 -25.19 -3.33 -20.31
CA GLY A 39 -26.01 -2.16 -20.58
C GLY A 39 -25.72 -0.98 -19.64
N GLU A 40 -25.10 0.05 -20.24
CA GLU A 40 -25.24 1.50 -20.07
C GLU A 40 -25.30 2.20 -18.70
N THR A 41 -24.43 3.21 -18.63
CA THR A 41 -24.19 4.26 -17.63
C THR A 41 -25.40 5.16 -17.36
N SER A 42 -25.53 5.66 -16.12
CA SER A 42 -26.11 6.98 -15.89
C SER A 42 -25.31 7.79 -14.86
N HIS A 43 -24.90 8.98 -15.30
CA HIS A 43 -24.38 10.08 -14.50
C HIS A 43 -25.54 10.82 -13.82
N VAL A 44 -25.42 11.14 -12.54
CA VAL A 44 -26.12 12.29 -11.92
C VAL A 44 -25.18 12.95 -10.89
N PHE A 45 -24.78 14.20 -11.20
CA PHE A 45 -23.95 15.16 -10.44
C PHE A 45 -24.59 15.53 -9.06
N ASP A 46 -23.86 15.72 -7.95
CA ASP A 46 -22.88 16.79 -7.56
C ASP A 46 -23.52 18.02 -6.89
N SER A 47 -22.74 18.76 -6.09
CA SER A 47 -23.01 20.07 -5.43
C SER A 47 -23.16 20.08 -3.90
N ARG A 48 -22.07 19.79 -3.15
CA ARG A 48 -21.82 20.38 -1.81
C ARG A 48 -20.35 20.64 -1.46
N CYS A 49 -19.38 20.19 -2.25
CA CYS A 49 -17.95 20.30 -1.88
C CYS A 49 -17.26 21.61 -2.32
N ALA A 50 -17.92 22.50 -3.06
CA ALA A 50 -17.28 23.66 -3.66
C ALA A 50 -17.20 24.91 -2.75
N GLU A 51 -17.93 24.99 -1.64
CA GLU A 51 -18.07 26.25 -0.89
C GLU A 51 -17.11 26.42 0.31
N MET A 52 -16.38 25.38 0.74
CA MET A 52 -15.48 25.48 1.90
C MET A 52 -14.03 25.86 1.58
N LEU A 53 -13.63 25.88 0.31
CA LEU A 53 -12.23 26.10 -0.11
C LEU A 53 -11.92 27.56 -0.50
N ALA A 54 -12.87 28.48 -0.33
CA ALA A 54 -12.70 29.88 -0.65
C ALA A 54 -12.49 30.72 0.63
N SER A 55 -11.27 30.77 1.15
CA SER A 55 -10.83 31.86 2.03
C SER A 55 -9.48 32.41 1.56
N PRO A 56 -9.37 33.72 1.28
CA PRO A 56 -8.15 34.31 0.74
C PRO A 56 -7.23 34.75 1.88
N ILE A 57 -6.30 33.87 2.27
CA ILE A 57 -5.15 34.22 3.12
C ILE A 57 -3.89 33.67 2.43
N SER A 58 -2.81 34.46 2.39
CA SER A 58 -1.57 34.14 1.67
C SER A 58 -0.96 32.79 2.10
N SER A 59 -0.85 31.86 1.13
CA SER A 59 -0.35 30.48 1.27
C SER A 59 1.00 30.36 2.02
N SER A 60 1.87 31.36 1.89
CA SER A 60 3.18 31.42 2.55
C SER A 60 3.08 31.49 4.09
N ASP A 61 2.10 32.21 4.64
CA ASP A 61 2.00 32.42 6.09
C ASP A 61 1.37 31.24 6.82
N LEU A 62 0.47 30.48 6.16
CA LEU A 62 -0.11 29.26 6.72
C LEU A 62 0.93 28.13 6.80
N VAL A 63 1.77 27.99 5.77
CA VAL A 63 2.81 26.97 5.71
C VAL A 63 3.94 27.28 6.70
N ARG A 64 4.30 28.57 6.85
CA ARG A 64 5.26 29.03 7.86
C ARG A 64 4.72 28.86 9.29
N ALA A 65 3.45 29.20 9.54
CA ALA A 65 2.83 29.00 10.84
C ALA A 65 2.68 27.51 11.19
N ALA A 66 2.40 26.65 10.21
CA ALA A 66 2.38 25.20 10.40
C ALA A 66 3.79 24.67 10.76
N THR A 67 4.83 25.09 10.04
CA THR A 67 6.21 24.66 10.33
C THR A 67 6.75 25.21 11.65
N GLU A 68 6.51 26.49 11.98
CA GLU A 68 6.94 27.12 13.24
C GLU A 68 6.22 26.56 14.47
N LYS A 69 4.92 26.23 14.35
CA LYS A 69 4.10 25.72 15.46
C LYS A 69 4.20 24.19 15.65
N HIS A 70 4.60 23.44 14.61
CA HIS A 70 4.65 21.97 14.65
C HIS A 70 6.06 21.37 14.87
N PHE A 71 7.15 22.13 14.69
CA PHE A 71 8.53 21.62 14.84
C PHE A 71 9.33 22.25 16.00
N SER A 72 8.68 22.90 16.96
CA SER A 72 9.35 23.56 18.09
C SER A 72 9.20 22.77 19.41
N ASP A 73 10.28 22.08 19.84
CA ASP A 73 10.85 22.01 21.23
C ASP A 73 11.58 20.67 21.54
N PRO A 74 12.53 20.61 22.50
CA PRO A 74 13.82 21.29 22.52
C PRO A 74 14.99 20.28 22.60
N VAL A 75 15.97 20.37 21.69
CA VAL A 75 17.31 19.80 21.96
C VAL A 75 18.16 20.90 22.56
N SER A 76 18.68 20.59 23.75
CA SER A 76 19.46 21.43 24.68
C SER A 76 20.32 22.50 24.01
N THR A 77 19.96 23.76 24.25
CA THR A 77 20.75 24.95 23.95
C THR A 77 21.99 25.02 24.84
N THR A 78 23.17 24.89 24.22
CA THR A 78 24.40 25.49 24.76
C THR A 78 24.93 26.46 23.70
N PRO A 79 25.16 27.75 24.00
CA PRO A 79 25.49 28.74 22.98
C PRO A 79 27.00 28.83 22.76
N GLN A 80 27.48 28.42 21.58
CA GLN A 80 28.78 28.88 21.06
C GLN A 80 28.64 29.45 19.64
N ARG A 81 28.43 30.77 19.63
CA ARG A 81 29.13 31.81 18.85
C ARG A 81 29.71 31.44 17.47
N THR A 82 28.97 31.88 16.45
CA THR A 82 29.41 32.42 15.14
C THR A 82 30.61 31.76 14.44
N GLN A 83 30.30 30.93 13.44
CA GLN A 83 30.99 30.96 12.15
C GLN A 83 29.96 30.82 11.03
N SER A 84 29.97 31.80 10.14
CA SER A 84 29.34 31.74 8.82
C SER A 84 30.02 30.66 7.97
N ALA A 85 29.35 29.53 7.75
CA ALA A 85 29.71 28.56 6.71
C ALA A 85 28.46 27.77 6.33
N SER A 86 28.04 27.89 5.06
CA SER A 86 27.22 26.95 4.27
C SER A 86 26.55 25.81 5.05
N GLY A 87 25.23 25.89 5.26
CA GLY A 87 24.44 24.80 5.81
C GLY A 87 24.45 23.60 4.87
N ILE A 88 25.35 22.65 5.13
CA ILE A 88 25.48 21.42 4.35
C ILE A 88 24.25 20.56 4.66
N SER A 89 23.32 20.46 3.70
CA SER A 89 22.27 19.44 3.73
C SER A 89 22.96 18.08 3.70
N PHE A 90 22.71 17.25 4.70
CA PHE A 90 23.28 15.91 4.75
C PHE A 90 22.93 15.14 3.47
N GLN A 91 23.96 14.75 2.72
CA GLN A 91 23.91 13.71 1.71
C GLN A 91 24.69 12.50 2.25
N PRO A 92 24.15 11.27 2.15
CA PRO A 92 24.94 10.07 2.38
C PRO A 92 26.23 10.15 1.56
N PRO A 93 27.37 9.65 2.08
CA PRO A 93 28.59 9.50 1.30
C PRO A 93 28.30 8.98 -0.12
N LYS A 94 28.99 9.53 -1.14
CA LYS A 94 28.69 9.28 -2.55
C LYS A 94 28.65 7.78 -2.93
N GLY A 95 29.36 6.90 -2.21
CA GLY A 95 29.25 5.45 -2.41
C GLY A 95 27.94 4.87 -1.85
N GLN A 96 27.53 5.31 -0.66
CA GLN A 96 26.33 4.82 0.02
C GLN A 96 25.03 5.20 -0.70
N ILE A 97 24.99 6.36 -1.38
CA ILE A 97 23.75 6.78 -2.06
C ILE A 97 23.36 5.87 -3.23
N PHE A 98 24.33 5.34 -3.98
CA PHE A 98 24.05 4.41 -5.08
C PHE A 98 23.68 3.00 -4.57
N GLU A 99 24.26 2.58 -3.45
CA GLU A 99 23.87 1.34 -2.77
C GLU A 99 22.45 1.42 -2.24
N LEU A 100 22.10 2.50 -1.53
CA LEU A 100 20.73 2.77 -1.07
C LEU A 100 19.75 2.90 -2.23
N TRP A 101 20.15 3.51 -3.35
CA TRP A 101 19.33 3.55 -4.57
C TRP A 101 19.07 2.16 -5.14
N HIS A 102 20.08 1.30 -5.19
CA HIS A 102 19.92 -0.08 -5.64
C HIS A 102 18.96 -0.86 -4.73
N ILE A 103 19.08 -0.70 -3.41
CA ILE A 103 18.17 -1.29 -2.43
C ILE A 103 16.74 -0.77 -2.63
N TYR A 104 16.58 0.54 -2.84
CA TYR A 104 15.29 1.13 -3.15
C TYR A 104 14.68 0.49 -4.40
N MET A 105 15.42 0.42 -5.50
CA MET A 105 14.93 -0.14 -6.77
C MET A 105 14.54 -1.62 -6.69
N THR A 106 15.22 -2.40 -5.86
CA THR A 106 15.00 -3.85 -5.75
C THR A 106 13.95 -4.22 -4.71
N ARG A 107 13.88 -3.48 -3.59
CA ARG A 107 13.01 -3.81 -2.46
C ARG A 107 11.81 -2.89 -2.34
N VAL A 108 11.95 -1.60 -2.63
CA VAL A 108 10.95 -0.58 -2.29
C VAL A 108 10.10 -0.14 -3.47
N GLU A 109 10.76 0.16 -4.59
CA GLU A 109 10.14 0.64 -5.82
C GLU A 109 9.05 -0.33 -6.32
N PRO A 110 9.25 -1.66 -6.38
CA PRO A 110 8.24 -2.58 -6.90
C PRO A 110 6.94 -2.59 -6.10
N LEU A 111 6.98 -2.17 -4.84
CA LEU A 111 5.84 -2.19 -3.92
C LEU A 111 5.11 -0.85 -3.85
N THR A 112 5.85 0.26 -4.01
CA THR A 112 5.32 1.62 -3.82
C THR A 112 5.04 2.34 -5.13
N LYS A 113 5.86 2.10 -6.17
CA LYS A 113 5.77 2.72 -7.51
C LYS A 113 5.78 4.25 -7.51
N LEU A 114 6.32 4.87 -6.46
CA LEU A 114 6.30 6.32 -6.26
C LEU A 114 7.44 7.05 -7.00
N VAL A 115 8.61 6.43 -7.19
CA VAL A 115 9.78 7.07 -7.82
C VAL A 115 10.32 6.19 -8.96
N PRO A 116 9.91 6.47 -10.21
CA PRO A 116 10.38 5.71 -11.38
C PRO A 116 11.89 5.82 -11.62
N HIS A 117 12.46 4.76 -12.18
CA HIS A 117 13.91 4.56 -12.35
C HIS A 117 14.63 5.69 -13.12
N ALA A 118 14.09 6.10 -14.28
CA ALA A 118 14.90 6.76 -15.31
C ALA A 118 15.44 8.14 -14.92
N TRP A 119 14.58 9.06 -14.47
CA TRP A 119 15.02 10.43 -14.17
C TRP A 119 15.75 10.55 -12.83
N PHE A 120 15.47 9.66 -11.89
CA PHE A 120 16.05 9.75 -10.54
C PHE A 120 17.49 9.28 -10.52
N GLY A 121 17.85 8.25 -11.31
CA GLY A 121 19.24 7.85 -11.51
C GLY A 121 20.11 8.98 -12.07
N ASP A 122 19.58 9.75 -13.02
CA ASP A 122 20.26 10.93 -13.58
C ASP A 122 20.44 12.02 -12.53
N LEU A 123 19.42 12.29 -11.72
CA LEU A 123 19.49 13.25 -10.61
C LEU A 123 20.58 12.87 -9.61
N LEU A 124 20.66 11.59 -9.21
CA LEU A 124 21.71 11.10 -8.31
C LEU A 124 23.09 11.30 -8.91
N THR A 125 23.26 10.96 -10.19
CA THR A 125 24.54 11.07 -10.90
C THR A 125 25.02 12.51 -10.99
N LEU A 126 24.15 13.42 -11.44
CA LEU A 126 24.46 14.85 -11.56
C LEU A 126 24.81 15.47 -10.20
N THR A 127 24.12 15.03 -9.15
CA THR A 127 24.37 15.52 -7.79
C THR A 127 25.68 14.98 -7.23
N ALA A 128 25.98 13.70 -7.44
CA ALA A 128 27.24 13.08 -7.01
C ALA A 128 28.47 13.70 -7.71
N GLN A 129 28.29 14.15 -8.96
CA GLN A 129 29.30 14.89 -9.72
C GLN A 129 29.42 16.36 -9.33
N GLU A 130 28.60 16.86 -8.39
CA GLU A 130 28.51 18.28 -8.02
C GLU A 130 28.19 19.18 -9.23
N ALA A 131 27.66 18.61 -10.31
CA ALA A 131 27.37 19.30 -11.56
C ALA A 131 26.09 20.16 -11.46
N LYS A 132 25.21 19.83 -10.51
CA LYS A 132 23.95 20.54 -10.28
C LYS A 132 23.57 20.50 -8.80
N VAL A 133 23.16 21.65 -8.25
CA VAL A 133 22.53 21.70 -6.94
C VAL A 133 21.04 21.35 -7.10
N PRO A 134 20.57 20.23 -6.54
CA PRO A 134 19.16 19.84 -6.61
C PRO A 134 18.28 20.87 -5.90
N GLU A 135 17.11 21.16 -6.46
CA GLU A 135 16.09 21.99 -5.82
C GLU A 135 15.56 21.31 -4.54
N PRO A 136 14.95 22.07 -3.61
CA PRO A 136 14.55 21.52 -2.31
C PRO A 136 13.68 20.26 -2.38
N GLY A 137 12.69 20.21 -3.28
CA GLY A 137 11.84 19.02 -3.45
C GLY A 137 12.63 17.78 -3.89
N ALA A 138 13.61 17.93 -4.79
CA ALA A 138 14.52 16.85 -5.18
C ALA A 138 15.43 16.41 -4.03
N ARG A 139 15.96 17.36 -3.25
CA ARG A 139 16.77 17.03 -2.05
C ARG A 139 15.98 16.24 -1.03
N THR A 140 14.76 16.68 -0.72
CA THR A 140 13.87 15.95 0.19
C THR A 140 13.59 14.55 -0.34
N LEU A 141 13.33 14.41 -1.64
CA LEU A 141 13.09 13.11 -2.27
C LEU A 141 14.30 12.19 -2.18
N MET A 142 15.51 12.70 -2.39
CA MET A 142 16.75 11.94 -2.23
C MET A 142 16.88 11.37 -0.82
N SER A 143 16.66 12.20 0.20
CA SER A 143 16.70 11.76 1.60
C SER A 143 15.58 10.76 1.91
N SER A 144 14.36 10.96 1.40
CA SER A 144 13.25 10.01 1.57
C SER A 144 13.50 8.66 0.90
N VAL A 145 14.12 8.64 -0.28
CA VAL A 145 14.52 7.40 -0.97
C VAL A 145 15.55 6.64 -0.16
N CYS A 146 16.56 7.34 0.38
CA CYS A 146 17.55 6.75 1.27
C CYS A 146 16.89 6.19 2.55
N PHE A 147 15.96 6.94 3.16
CA PHE A 147 15.23 6.50 4.36
C PHE A 147 14.40 5.25 4.09
N ALA A 148 13.72 5.20 2.94
CA ALA A 148 12.94 4.04 2.54
C ALA A 148 13.83 2.80 2.29
N ALA A 149 15.01 3.00 1.69
CA ALA A 149 15.99 1.94 1.51
C ALA A 149 16.50 1.39 2.84
N VAL A 150 16.92 2.26 3.78
CA VAL A 150 17.34 1.86 5.14
C VAL A 150 16.21 1.12 5.85
N SER A 151 14.97 1.59 5.70
CA SER A 151 13.80 0.91 6.27
C SER A 151 13.68 -0.52 5.72
N ALA A 152 13.97 -0.77 4.45
CA ALA A 152 13.87 -2.08 3.80
C ALA A 152 14.97 -3.09 4.19
N LEU A 153 15.93 -2.69 5.04
CA LEU A 153 17.01 -3.55 5.54
C LEU A 153 16.74 -4.04 6.96
N THR A 154 17.27 -5.23 7.27
CA THR A 154 17.38 -5.76 8.65
C THR A 154 18.49 -5.06 9.43
N ASP A 155 18.52 -5.18 10.77
CA ASP A 155 19.58 -4.54 11.58
C ASP A 155 20.96 -5.09 11.22
N ASP A 156 21.04 -6.41 11.02
CA ASP A 156 22.28 -7.08 10.61
C ASP A 156 22.78 -6.56 9.24
N GLU A 157 21.87 -6.41 8.26
CA GLU A 157 22.22 -5.84 6.95
C GLU A 157 22.72 -4.40 7.07
N ILE A 158 22.10 -3.60 7.95
CA ILE A 158 22.52 -2.20 8.17
C ILE A 158 23.91 -2.14 8.79
N ILE A 159 24.16 -2.92 9.85
CA ILE A 159 25.47 -2.97 10.51
C ILE A 159 26.54 -3.46 9.51
N GLN A 160 26.23 -4.50 8.74
CA GLN A 160 27.17 -5.08 7.77
C GLN A 160 27.52 -4.13 6.62
N GLN A 161 26.54 -3.37 6.10
CA GLN A 161 26.73 -2.48 4.94
C GLN A 161 27.24 -1.10 5.32
N PHE A 162 26.82 -0.54 6.45
CA PHE A 162 27.06 0.86 6.80
C PHE A 162 27.91 1.06 8.05
N ASP A 163 28.21 0.00 8.83
CA ASP A 163 28.95 0.09 10.11
C ASP A 163 28.31 1.09 11.10
N GLU A 164 26.99 1.21 11.04
CA GLU A 164 26.20 2.15 11.84
C GLU A 164 24.92 1.46 12.35
N GLY A 165 24.29 2.04 13.38
CA GLY A 165 22.97 1.60 13.85
C GLY A 165 21.83 2.19 13.02
N ARG A 166 20.71 1.47 12.91
CA ARG A 166 19.51 1.94 12.19
C ARG A 166 19.04 3.31 12.67
N ASP A 167 18.94 3.50 13.99
CA ASP A 167 18.38 4.74 14.54
C ASP A 167 19.27 5.96 14.27
N THR A 168 20.60 5.76 14.19
CA THR A 168 21.56 6.79 13.79
C THR A 168 21.35 7.22 12.35
N LEU A 169 21.24 6.25 11.42
CA LEU A 169 20.96 6.52 10.01
C LEU A 169 19.60 7.21 9.83
N ASN A 170 18.56 6.68 10.48
CA ASN A 170 17.21 7.23 10.38
C ASN A 170 17.15 8.65 10.93
N SER A 171 17.69 8.91 12.12
CA SER A 171 17.72 10.25 12.72
C SER A 171 18.44 11.26 11.82
N ARG A 172 19.54 10.85 11.20
CA ARG A 172 20.30 11.68 10.26
C ARG A 172 19.52 12.01 8.99
N LEU A 173 18.82 11.00 8.43
CA LEU A 173 17.97 11.17 7.25
C LEU A 173 16.72 12.01 7.55
N THR A 174 16.08 11.80 8.71
CA THR A 174 14.96 12.61 9.20
C THR A 174 15.37 14.07 9.38
N ALA A 175 16.53 14.34 10.00
CA ALA A 175 17.06 15.69 10.14
C ALA A 175 17.33 16.34 8.77
N SER A 176 17.83 15.59 7.79
CA SER A 176 18.03 16.07 6.41
C SER A 176 16.71 16.48 5.75
N ILE A 177 15.66 15.66 5.89
CA ILE A 177 14.31 15.95 5.40
C ILE A 177 13.79 17.22 6.08
N GLN A 178 13.77 17.26 7.42
CA GLN A 178 13.24 18.39 8.19
C GLN A 178 13.98 19.71 7.90
N THR A 179 15.30 19.67 7.80
CA THR A 179 16.11 20.85 7.45
C THR A 179 15.77 21.36 6.06
N THR A 180 15.55 20.46 5.09
CA THR A 180 15.18 20.88 3.74
C THR A 180 13.78 21.47 3.69
N LEU A 181 12.85 20.94 4.50
CA LEU A 181 11.47 21.44 4.61
C LEU A 181 11.37 22.80 5.32
N SER A 182 12.31 23.13 6.23
CA SER A 182 12.32 24.41 6.94
C SER A 182 12.90 25.58 6.12
N LEU A 183 13.54 25.28 4.98
CA LEU A 183 14.04 26.30 4.07
C LEU A 183 12.89 27.01 3.35
N ARG A 184 12.94 28.35 3.31
CA ARG A 184 11.94 29.20 2.62
C ARG A 184 11.66 28.74 1.20
N ASP A 185 12.68 28.35 0.45
CA ASP A 185 12.58 27.97 -0.96
C ASP A 185 11.84 26.64 -1.18
N GLY A 186 11.86 25.74 -0.19
CA GLY A 186 11.19 24.43 -0.29
C GLY A 186 9.67 24.51 -0.17
N LEU A 187 9.16 25.61 0.38
CA LEU A 187 7.74 25.85 0.66
C LEU A 187 7.11 26.87 -0.31
N GLN A 188 7.91 27.64 -1.06
CA GLN A 188 7.39 28.67 -1.98
C GLN A 188 6.77 28.10 -3.27
N GLN A 189 7.21 26.92 -3.72
CA GLN A 189 6.62 26.22 -4.87
C GLN A 189 6.50 24.72 -4.60
N PRO A 190 5.45 24.28 -3.87
CA PRO A 190 5.20 22.86 -3.69
C PRO A 190 4.91 22.20 -5.03
N GLY A 191 5.54 21.04 -5.28
CA GLY A 191 5.42 20.32 -6.55
C GLY A 191 5.44 18.81 -6.37
N THR A 192 5.28 18.07 -7.47
CA THR A 192 5.16 16.60 -7.48
C THR A 192 6.30 15.92 -6.71
N ARG A 193 7.56 16.39 -6.85
CA ARG A 193 8.73 15.82 -6.19
C ARG A 193 8.68 15.90 -4.67
N LEU A 194 8.20 17.03 -4.13
CA LEU A 194 8.03 17.20 -2.70
C LEU A 194 6.91 16.28 -2.18
N LEU A 195 5.81 16.16 -2.92
CA LEU A 195 4.75 15.21 -2.58
C LEU A 195 5.26 13.77 -2.57
N GLN A 196 5.96 13.33 -3.62
CA GLN A 196 6.59 12.00 -3.68
C GLN A 196 7.46 11.75 -2.45
N ALA A 197 8.27 12.74 -2.06
CA ALA A 197 9.19 12.63 -0.94
C ALA A 197 8.45 12.42 0.39
N LEU A 198 7.40 13.22 0.63
CA LEU A 198 6.60 13.15 1.84
C LEU A 198 5.79 11.85 1.89
N VAL A 199 5.20 11.42 0.77
CA VAL A 199 4.43 10.18 0.70
C VAL A 199 5.32 8.96 0.92
N LEU A 200 6.50 8.90 0.29
CA LEU A 200 7.45 7.82 0.49
C LEU A 200 7.98 7.78 1.93
N TYR A 201 8.24 8.95 2.50
CA TYR A 201 8.64 9.06 3.91
C TYR A 201 7.53 8.58 4.84
N ALA A 202 6.27 8.97 4.59
CA ALA A 202 5.11 8.50 5.33
C ALA A 202 4.95 6.97 5.26
N VAL A 203 5.08 6.36 4.08
CA VAL A 203 5.05 4.87 3.93
C VAL A 203 6.13 4.21 4.80
N SER A 204 7.32 4.81 4.85
CA SER A 204 8.45 4.26 5.60
C SER A 204 8.26 4.41 7.12
N LEU A 205 7.74 5.56 7.56
CA LEU A 205 7.42 5.82 8.96
C LEU A 205 6.24 4.98 9.46
N TYR A 206 5.22 4.71 8.62
CA TYR A 206 4.05 3.91 9.00
C TYR A 206 4.43 2.52 9.51
N ARG A 207 5.54 1.95 9.03
CA ARG A 207 6.09 0.69 9.53
C ARG A 207 6.60 0.78 10.96
N ARG A 208 7.20 1.91 11.31
CA ARG A 208 7.79 2.22 12.62
C ARG A 208 6.82 3.03 13.47
N LEU A 209 5.52 2.83 13.27
CA LEU A 209 4.50 3.68 13.89
C LEU A 209 4.57 3.70 15.42
N ASP A 210 5.06 2.62 16.02
CA ASP A 210 5.26 2.52 17.47
C ASP A 210 6.34 3.50 17.97
N ASP A 211 7.37 3.77 17.17
CA ASP A 211 8.49 4.67 17.49
C ASP A 211 8.26 6.09 16.96
N ASP A 212 7.63 6.21 15.79
CA ASP A 212 7.61 7.43 14.96
C ASP A 212 6.20 8.02 14.77
N GLN A 213 5.25 7.73 15.67
CA GLN A 213 3.84 8.10 15.50
C GLN A 213 3.62 9.60 15.25
N ALA A 214 4.30 10.46 16.02
CA ALA A 214 4.18 11.91 15.91
C ALA A 214 4.69 12.42 14.56
N THR A 215 5.92 12.03 14.19
CA THR A 215 6.55 12.40 12.92
C THR A 215 5.76 11.87 11.72
N PHE A 216 5.20 10.66 11.82
CA PHE A 216 4.30 10.13 10.80
C PHE A 216 3.04 10.98 10.66
N LYS A 217 2.33 11.29 11.76
CA LYS A 217 1.11 12.13 11.74
C LYS A 217 1.37 13.50 11.11
N GLU A 218 2.49 14.14 11.46
CA GLU A 218 2.90 15.44 10.89
C GLU A 218 3.20 15.33 9.39
N THR A 219 4.06 14.38 9.02
CA THR A 219 4.43 14.14 7.61
C THR A 219 3.20 13.84 6.77
N PHE A 220 2.30 13.03 7.29
CA PHE A 220 1.08 12.59 6.62
C PHE A 220 0.11 13.75 6.37
N LYS A 221 -0.17 14.57 7.40
CA LYS A 221 -0.96 15.80 7.26
C LYS A 221 -0.34 16.77 6.26
N PHE A 222 0.98 16.91 6.31
CA PHE A 222 1.69 17.80 5.39
C PHE A 222 1.62 17.29 3.95
N ALA A 223 1.78 15.98 3.72
CA ALA A 223 1.62 15.38 2.39
C ALA A 223 0.23 15.64 1.80
N PHE A 224 -0.84 15.49 2.60
CA PHE A 224 -2.20 15.84 2.16
C PHE A 224 -2.36 17.32 1.84
N HIS A 225 -1.78 18.20 2.66
CA HIS A 225 -1.78 19.63 2.39
C HIS A 225 -1.08 19.95 1.05
N ILE A 226 0.09 19.36 0.80
CA ILE A 226 0.81 19.52 -0.48
C ILE A 226 -0.03 18.99 -1.65
N ALA A 227 -0.68 17.83 -1.51
CA ALA A 227 -1.57 17.29 -2.54
C ALA A 227 -2.71 18.27 -2.90
N GLY A 228 -3.30 18.92 -1.89
CA GLY A 228 -4.33 19.95 -2.08
C GLY A 228 -3.81 21.24 -2.74
N LEU A 229 -2.59 21.67 -2.39
CA LEU A 229 -1.93 22.86 -2.97
C LEU A 229 -1.56 22.66 -4.45
N ILE A 230 -1.12 21.45 -4.83
CA ILE A 230 -0.77 21.17 -6.24
C ILE A 230 -1.99 20.83 -7.10
N GLY A 231 -3.20 20.78 -6.52
CA GLY A 231 -4.45 20.66 -7.25
C GLY A 231 -4.88 19.24 -7.63
N ILE A 232 -4.41 18.19 -6.92
CA ILE A 232 -4.83 16.81 -7.22
C ILE A 232 -6.36 16.69 -7.11
N GLY A 233 -7.01 16.14 -8.14
CA GLY A 233 -8.45 15.95 -8.22
C GLY A 233 -9.23 17.17 -8.69
N LYS A 234 -8.57 18.26 -9.08
CA LYS A 234 -9.21 19.47 -9.64
C LYS A 234 -9.00 19.57 -11.15
N ALA A 235 -9.66 20.53 -11.80
CA ALA A 235 -9.47 20.81 -13.23
C ALA A 235 -7.99 21.03 -13.64
N GLU A 236 -7.15 21.43 -12.70
CA GLU A 236 -5.70 21.66 -12.85
C GLU A 236 -4.92 20.36 -13.13
N ASP A 237 -5.42 19.18 -12.75
CA ASP A 237 -4.81 17.89 -13.11
C ASP A 237 -4.82 17.65 -14.64
N ALA A 238 -5.73 18.29 -15.38
CA ALA A 238 -5.83 18.13 -16.83
C ALA A 238 -4.71 18.84 -17.63
N ILE A 239 -3.88 19.66 -16.97
CA ILE A 239 -2.82 20.47 -17.62
C ILE A 239 -1.43 19.83 -17.38
N CYS A 240 -1.34 18.82 -16.52
CA CYS A 240 -0.08 18.14 -16.20
C CYS A 240 0.37 17.19 -17.32
N SER A 241 1.68 16.97 -17.41
CA SER A 241 2.22 15.92 -18.30
C SER A 241 1.64 14.54 -17.92
N PRO A 242 1.62 13.58 -18.84
CA PRO A 242 1.19 12.22 -18.52
C PRO A 242 1.97 11.59 -17.35
N TYR A 243 3.27 11.86 -17.32
CA TYR A 243 4.16 11.45 -16.24
C TYR A 243 3.73 12.05 -14.89
N ASP A 244 3.58 13.38 -14.80
CA ASP A 244 3.21 14.04 -13.54
C ASP A 244 1.81 13.61 -13.07
N THR A 245 0.86 13.49 -14.00
CA THR A 245 -0.51 13.05 -13.73
C THR A 245 -0.52 11.67 -13.08
N GLU A 246 0.20 10.72 -13.65
CA GLU A 246 0.25 9.36 -13.12
C GLU A 246 0.93 9.31 -11.74
N ILE A 247 2.05 10.02 -11.55
CA ILE A 247 2.74 10.07 -10.26
C ILE A 247 1.89 10.71 -9.17
N ARG A 248 1.14 11.77 -9.49
CA ARG A 248 0.19 12.40 -8.56
C ARG A 248 -0.90 11.42 -8.14
N ARG A 249 -1.47 10.66 -9.08
CA ARG A 249 -2.44 9.59 -8.77
C ARG A 249 -1.84 8.52 -7.86
N ARG A 250 -0.61 8.05 -8.13
CA ARG A 250 0.08 7.06 -7.29
C ARG A 250 0.32 7.60 -5.87
N CYS A 251 0.73 8.86 -5.74
CA CYS A 251 0.91 9.52 -4.45
C CYS A 251 -0.41 9.63 -3.67
N TRP A 252 -1.45 10.15 -4.33
CA TRP A 252 -2.78 10.33 -3.73
C TRP A 252 -3.36 9.02 -3.22
N TRP A 253 -3.39 7.99 -4.06
CA TRP A 253 -3.94 6.69 -3.68
C TRP A 253 -3.08 5.96 -2.64
N THR A 254 -1.79 6.27 -2.54
CA THR A 254 -0.95 5.83 -1.42
C THR A 254 -1.35 6.50 -0.11
N LEU A 255 -1.62 7.81 -0.11
CA LEU A 255 -2.11 8.53 1.06
C LEU A 255 -3.47 8.00 1.52
N CYS A 256 -4.40 7.80 0.59
CA CYS A 256 -5.71 7.20 0.90
C CYS A 256 -5.53 5.82 1.55
N ARG A 257 -4.69 4.95 0.98
CA ARG A 257 -4.39 3.62 1.55
C ARG A 257 -3.85 3.72 2.97
N LEU A 258 -2.85 4.57 3.20
CA LEU A 258 -2.27 4.76 4.53
C LEU A 258 -3.31 5.27 5.53
N TRP A 259 -4.17 6.21 5.13
CA TRP A 259 -5.23 6.67 6.02
C TRP A 259 -6.16 5.53 6.44
N TYR A 260 -6.62 4.71 5.48
CA TYR A 260 -7.52 3.59 5.78
C TYR A 260 -6.91 2.66 6.83
N GLN A 261 -5.62 2.41 6.74
CA GLN A 261 -4.91 1.57 7.69
C GLN A 261 -4.73 2.24 9.05
N CYS A 262 -4.69 3.56 9.09
CA CYS A 262 -4.59 4.33 10.32
C CYS A 262 -5.90 4.34 11.10
N VAL A 263 -7.05 4.53 10.44
CA VAL A 263 -8.35 4.62 11.13
C VAL A 263 -8.84 3.32 11.72
N GLN A 264 -8.28 2.18 11.31
CA GLN A 264 -8.54 0.91 11.97
C GLN A 264 -7.78 0.76 13.30
N LYS A 265 -6.83 1.65 13.61
CA LYS A 265 -6.03 1.59 14.85
C LYS A 265 -6.64 2.50 15.92
N PRO A 266 -6.75 2.04 17.19
CA PRO A 266 -7.15 2.91 18.29
C PRO A 266 -6.20 4.12 18.46
N GLY A 267 -6.74 5.29 18.82
CA GLY A 267 -5.95 6.51 19.07
C GLY A 267 -5.52 7.30 17.82
N TRP A 268 -6.12 6.99 16.68
CA TRP A 268 -5.95 7.71 15.42
C TRP A 268 -7.12 8.66 15.15
N ASP A 269 -7.01 9.89 15.67
CA ASP A 269 -7.91 10.99 15.33
C ASP A 269 -7.34 11.78 14.15
N VAL A 270 -7.70 11.37 12.93
CA VAL A 270 -7.47 12.16 11.72
C VAL A 270 -8.81 12.33 11.01
N GLU A 271 -9.32 13.56 10.98
CA GLU A 271 -10.48 13.90 10.16
C GLU A 271 -10.14 13.79 8.66
N GLU A 272 -10.95 12.94 8.00
CA GLU A 272 -11.07 12.54 6.59
C GLU A 272 -9.90 11.87 5.85
N PRO A 273 -10.24 10.88 4.99
CA PRO A 273 -10.59 11.00 3.61
C PRO A 273 -11.94 10.35 3.34
N ILE A 274 -12.55 10.99 2.36
CA ILE A 274 -13.73 10.54 1.69
C ILE A 274 -13.36 9.28 0.88
N PRO A 275 -14.06 8.15 1.07
CA PRO A 275 -13.86 6.90 0.29
C PRO A 275 -14.20 6.99 -1.20
N LEU A 276 -14.45 8.18 -1.70
CA LEU A 276 -14.99 8.47 -3.02
C LEU A 276 -14.20 9.62 -3.62
N SER A 277 -12.87 9.60 -3.46
CA SER A 277 -12.05 10.57 -4.15
C SER A 277 -12.34 10.50 -5.65
N ASP A 278 -12.72 11.64 -6.23
CA ASP A 278 -12.95 11.80 -7.67
C ASP A 278 -11.66 11.64 -8.50
N VAL A 279 -10.51 11.55 -7.83
CA VAL A 279 -9.22 11.29 -8.46
C VAL A 279 -9.23 9.90 -9.11
N PRO A 280 -9.03 9.79 -10.43
CA PRO A 280 -8.99 8.48 -11.08
C PRO A 280 -7.90 7.58 -10.50
N PRO A 281 -8.09 6.24 -10.48
CA PRO A 281 -7.03 5.32 -10.09
C PRO A 281 -5.83 5.42 -11.04
N PRO A 282 -4.62 5.06 -10.59
CA PRO A 282 -3.46 4.95 -11.47
C PRO A 282 -3.69 3.92 -12.57
N LEU A 283 -2.97 4.04 -13.68
CA LEU A 283 -3.14 3.14 -14.82
C LEU A 283 -2.34 1.84 -14.64
N ASN A 284 -2.84 0.75 -15.24
CA ASN A 284 -2.09 -0.50 -15.36
C ASN A 284 -1.05 -0.38 -16.48
N ILE A 285 0.11 0.22 -16.18
CA ILE A 285 1.18 0.50 -17.14
C ILE A 285 2.55 0.16 -16.54
N ASN A 286 3.56 0.02 -17.39
CA ASN A 286 4.95 -0.02 -16.98
C ASN A 286 5.55 1.39 -17.01
N ASP A 287 6.63 1.63 -16.25
CA ASP A 287 7.22 2.97 -16.21
C ASP A 287 7.78 3.41 -17.58
N ILE A 288 8.17 2.47 -18.43
CA ILE A 288 8.58 2.75 -19.83
C ILE A 288 7.45 3.38 -20.65
N ASP A 289 6.19 3.13 -20.31
CA ASP A 289 5.04 3.74 -20.99
C ASP A 289 4.90 5.22 -20.67
N LEU A 290 5.49 5.69 -19.56
CA LEU A 290 5.53 7.11 -19.19
C LEU A 290 6.71 7.86 -19.83
N MET A 291 7.61 7.14 -20.51
CA MET A 291 8.80 7.71 -21.15
C MET A 291 8.54 8.13 -22.61
N SER A 292 7.35 7.90 -23.16
CA SER A 292 7.01 8.36 -24.50
C SER A 292 6.89 9.89 -24.53
N ALA A 293 7.48 10.53 -25.53
CA ALA A 293 7.41 11.99 -25.73
C ALA A 293 6.02 12.49 -26.14
N THR A 294 4.98 11.67 -25.96
CA THR A 294 3.60 11.99 -26.32
C THR A 294 2.96 12.81 -25.20
N GLU A 295 2.23 13.86 -25.57
CA GLU A 295 1.45 14.67 -24.61
C GLU A 295 0.20 13.92 -24.10
N GLU A 296 -0.17 12.81 -24.73
CA GLU A 296 -1.32 11.99 -24.37
C GLU A 296 -0.99 10.92 -23.31
N MET A 297 -1.96 10.64 -22.43
CA MET A 297 -1.88 9.54 -21.46
C MET A 297 -1.77 8.18 -22.17
N PRO A 298 -0.89 7.27 -21.71
CA PRO A 298 -0.79 5.94 -22.27
C PRO A 298 -2.07 5.13 -22.02
N LYS A 299 -2.32 4.13 -22.87
CA LYS A 299 -3.43 3.19 -22.67
C LYS A 299 -3.04 2.15 -21.62
N ALA A 300 -3.97 1.85 -20.72
CA ALA A 300 -3.79 0.76 -19.76
C ALA A 300 -3.56 -0.57 -20.50
N ARG A 301 -2.55 -1.32 -20.04
CA ARG A 301 -2.20 -2.65 -20.55
C ARG A 301 -3.13 -3.70 -19.96
N GLN A 302 -3.21 -4.83 -20.66
CA GLN A 302 -3.87 -6.05 -20.18
C GLN A 302 -2.86 -6.97 -19.51
N GLY A 303 -3.26 -7.61 -18.41
CA GLY A 303 -2.40 -8.52 -17.63
C GLY A 303 -1.40 -7.81 -16.72
N LEU A 304 -0.37 -8.54 -16.32
CA LEU A 304 0.59 -8.07 -15.31
C LEU A 304 1.52 -6.98 -15.84
N THR A 305 1.71 -5.94 -15.02
CA THR A 305 2.66 -4.84 -15.21
C THR A 305 3.37 -4.55 -13.88
N GLN A 306 4.31 -3.61 -13.90
CA GLN A 306 4.94 -3.12 -12.67
C GLN A 306 3.94 -2.48 -11.68
N MET A 307 2.74 -2.09 -12.12
CA MET A 307 1.70 -1.52 -11.27
C MET A 307 0.76 -2.55 -10.64
N SER A 308 0.85 -3.83 -11.00
CA SER A 308 -0.16 -4.82 -10.62
C SER A 308 -0.37 -4.98 -9.11
N LEU A 309 0.71 -5.05 -8.32
CA LEU A 309 0.58 -5.13 -6.86
C LEU A 309 -0.11 -3.90 -6.27
N PHE A 310 0.32 -2.72 -6.70
CA PHE A 310 -0.28 -1.45 -6.26
C PHE A 310 -1.78 -1.42 -6.56
N LEU A 311 -2.17 -1.80 -7.78
CA LEU A 311 -3.55 -1.76 -8.24
C LEU A 311 -4.44 -2.79 -7.55
N VAL A 312 -3.94 -4.00 -7.29
CA VAL A 312 -4.68 -5.01 -6.53
C VAL A 312 -4.91 -4.52 -5.10
N HIS A 313 -3.87 -4.03 -4.42
CA HIS A 313 -4.00 -3.50 -3.06
C HIS A 313 -4.97 -2.32 -3.01
N LEU A 314 -4.90 -1.43 -4.01
CA LEU A 314 -5.81 -0.32 -4.15
C LEU A 314 -7.26 -0.77 -4.34
N GLU A 315 -7.52 -1.76 -5.20
CA GLU A 315 -8.86 -2.28 -5.44
C GLU A 315 -9.45 -2.87 -4.15
N VAL A 316 -8.66 -3.62 -3.38
CA VAL A 316 -9.12 -4.17 -2.10
C VAL A 316 -9.40 -3.08 -1.07
N VAL A 317 -8.52 -2.07 -0.96
CA VAL A 317 -8.73 -0.94 -0.04
C VAL A 317 -9.99 -0.16 -0.40
N ARG A 318 -10.24 0.08 -1.70
CA ARG A 318 -11.47 0.73 -2.18
C ARG A 318 -12.70 -0.13 -1.88
N LEU A 319 -12.62 -1.44 -2.05
CA LEU A 319 -13.70 -2.37 -1.69
C LEU A 319 -14.01 -2.26 -0.18
N THR A 320 -13.00 -2.37 0.68
CA THR A 320 -13.17 -2.24 2.13
C THR A 320 -13.80 -0.90 2.51
N GLY A 321 -13.31 0.21 1.94
CA GLY A 321 -13.87 1.54 2.19
C GLY A 321 -15.33 1.69 1.75
N LYS A 322 -15.71 1.11 0.59
CA LYS A 322 -17.11 1.10 0.12
C LYS A 322 -18.00 0.26 1.06
N LEU A 323 -17.54 -0.90 1.51
CA LEU A 323 -18.27 -1.75 2.45
C LEU A 323 -18.50 -1.03 3.79
N GLU A 324 -17.48 -0.34 4.30
CA GLU A 324 -17.59 0.46 5.52
C GLU A 324 -18.58 1.62 5.39
N LEU A 325 -18.59 2.33 4.25
CA LEU A 325 -19.58 3.37 4.00
C LEU A 325 -21.01 2.83 3.98
N LEU A 326 -21.24 1.70 3.32
CA LEU A 326 -22.54 1.05 3.30
C LEU A 326 -22.99 0.64 4.71
N ASN A 327 -22.06 0.15 5.53
CA ASN A 327 -22.34 -0.23 6.92
C ASN A 327 -22.69 0.98 7.79
N ARG A 328 -22.03 2.13 7.59
CA ARG A 328 -22.28 3.37 8.35
C ARG A 328 -23.58 4.06 7.91
N ASN A 329 -23.90 4.01 6.62
CA ASN A 329 -25.01 4.76 6.03
C ASN A 329 -25.95 3.85 5.22
N PRO A 330 -26.74 2.99 5.88
CA PRO A 330 -27.64 2.04 5.21
C PRO A 330 -28.72 2.71 4.35
N ASN A 331 -29.02 3.99 4.59
CA ASN A 331 -30.10 4.75 3.93
C ASN A 331 -29.63 5.58 2.73
N LEU A 332 -28.33 5.65 2.40
CA LEU A 332 -27.82 6.36 1.21
C LEU A 332 -28.16 5.64 -0.09
N SER A 333 -28.56 4.36 -0.03
CA SER A 333 -28.99 3.64 -1.21
C SER A 333 -30.45 3.98 -1.53
N GLY A 334 -30.67 4.95 -2.42
CA GLY A 334 -31.96 5.19 -3.07
C GLY A 334 -32.43 4.03 -3.98
N ASN A 335 -31.81 2.85 -3.88
CA ASN A 335 -32.06 1.68 -4.71
C ASN A 335 -33.00 0.69 -3.98
N SER A 336 -33.90 0.07 -4.74
CA SER A 336 -34.84 -0.97 -4.29
C SER A 336 -34.17 -2.31 -3.87
N ILE A 337 -32.83 -2.36 -3.89
CA ILE A 337 -32.03 -3.56 -3.65
C ILE A 337 -31.54 -3.57 -2.19
N SER A 338 -31.66 -4.71 -1.50
CA SER A 338 -31.22 -4.83 -0.11
C SER A 338 -29.71 -4.60 0.06
N ILE A 339 -29.30 -4.06 1.21
CA ILE A 339 -27.88 -3.75 1.52
C ILE A 339 -27.00 -5.01 1.41
N GLY A 340 -27.51 -6.18 1.81
CA GLY A 340 -26.79 -7.45 1.66
C GLY A 340 -26.50 -7.81 0.21
N VAL A 341 -27.44 -7.56 -0.72
CA VAL A 341 -27.22 -7.76 -2.16
C VAL A 341 -26.23 -6.73 -2.71
N GLN A 342 -26.31 -5.46 -2.28
CA GLN A 342 -25.35 -4.43 -2.68
C GLN A 342 -23.91 -4.80 -2.27
N ARG A 343 -23.71 -5.28 -1.04
CA ARG A 343 -22.40 -5.74 -0.56
C ARG A 343 -21.88 -6.92 -1.38
N ARG A 344 -22.73 -7.91 -1.64
CA ARG A 344 -22.35 -9.07 -2.46
C ARG A 344 -21.93 -8.66 -3.86
N ASN A 345 -22.70 -7.79 -4.51
CA ASN A 345 -22.38 -7.30 -5.86
C ASN A 345 -21.04 -6.56 -5.88
N LEU A 346 -20.77 -5.70 -4.88
CA LEU A 346 -19.47 -5.00 -4.77
C LEU A 346 -18.30 -5.98 -4.62
N VAL A 347 -18.45 -6.99 -3.77
CA VAL A 347 -17.41 -8.00 -3.55
C VAL A 347 -17.19 -8.82 -4.83
N GLU A 348 -18.26 -9.32 -5.45
CA GLU A 348 -18.18 -10.10 -6.69
C GLU A 348 -17.55 -9.30 -7.85
N GLU A 349 -17.90 -8.02 -7.99
CA GLU A 349 -17.32 -7.13 -8.99
C GLU A 349 -15.81 -6.92 -8.78
N SER A 350 -15.41 -6.50 -7.58
CA SER A 350 -14.01 -6.22 -7.27
C SER A 350 -13.15 -7.49 -7.29
N VAL A 351 -13.62 -8.61 -6.73
CA VAL A 351 -12.90 -9.90 -6.78
C VAL A 351 -12.79 -10.39 -8.22
N GLY A 352 -13.88 -10.35 -8.99
CA GLY A 352 -13.87 -10.74 -10.40
C GLY A 352 -12.92 -9.89 -11.24
N LYS A 353 -12.82 -8.59 -10.96
CA LYS A 353 -11.84 -7.69 -11.59
C LYS A 353 -10.41 -8.08 -11.23
N ILE A 354 -10.10 -8.27 -9.95
CA ILE A 354 -8.75 -8.69 -9.50
C ILE A 354 -8.33 -10.00 -10.16
N GLU A 355 -9.25 -10.96 -10.25
CA GLU A 355 -8.98 -12.25 -10.86
C GLU A 355 -8.69 -12.16 -12.36
N ARG A 356 -9.58 -11.51 -13.11
CA ARG A 356 -9.46 -11.38 -14.57
C ARG A 356 -8.26 -10.55 -14.97
N ASP A 357 -8.03 -9.42 -14.31
CA ASP A 357 -7.04 -8.44 -14.76
C ASP A 357 -5.62 -8.79 -14.28
N PHE A 358 -5.49 -9.54 -13.17
CA PHE A 358 -4.19 -9.82 -12.54
C PHE A 358 -3.94 -11.30 -12.23
N LEU A 359 -4.79 -11.95 -11.43
CA LEU A 359 -4.45 -13.28 -10.88
C LEU A 359 -4.37 -14.38 -11.96
N TRP A 360 -5.18 -14.32 -13.02
CA TRP A 360 -5.09 -15.26 -14.15
C TRP A 360 -3.78 -15.17 -14.93
N HIS A 361 -3.09 -14.02 -14.83
CA HIS A 361 -1.83 -13.76 -15.51
C HIS A 361 -0.61 -14.07 -14.63
N CYS A 362 -0.80 -14.49 -13.38
CA CYS A 362 0.27 -14.84 -12.44
C CYS A 362 0.90 -16.21 -12.74
N ASP A 363 2.20 -16.29 -12.51
CA ASP A 363 3.02 -17.50 -12.58
C ASP A 363 3.80 -17.68 -11.27
N THR A 364 3.51 -18.77 -10.54
CA THR A 364 4.16 -19.10 -9.25
C THR A 364 5.66 -19.34 -9.33
N SER A 365 6.22 -19.55 -10.53
CA SER A 365 7.68 -19.62 -10.69
C SER A 365 8.35 -18.26 -10.47
N ARG A 366 7.60 -17.15 -10.63
CA ARG A 366 8.09 -15.79 -10.42
C ARG A 366 7.82 -15.37 -8.96
N PRO A 367 8.85 -15.08 -8.15
CA PRO A 367 8.67 -14.74 -6.73
C PRO A 367 7.73 -13.56 -6.49
N PHE A 368 7.77 -12.54 -7.35
CA PHE A 368 6.94 -11.35 -7.19
C PHE A 368 5.46 -11.60 -7.50
N ASP A 369 5.15 -12.44 -8.49
CA ASP A 369 3.77 -12.89 -8.75
C ASP A 369 3.23 -13.70 -7.58
N TRP A 370 4.08 -14.54 -6.98
CA TRP A 370 3.69 -15.30 -5.80
C TRP A 370 3.44 -14.37 -4.61
N PHE A 371 4.28 -13.36 -4.40
CA PHE A 371 4.05 -12.31 -3.41
C PHE A 371 2.72 -11.56 -3.65
N LEU A 372 2.43 -11.19 -4.90
CA LEU A 372 1.16 -10.59 -5.31
C LEU A 372 -0.01 -11.50 -4.92
N MET A 373 0.05 -12.79 -5.24
CA MET A 373 -1.02 -13.73 -4.91
C MET A 373 -1.22 -13.91 -3.40
N LEU A 374 -0.14 -14.07 -2.63
CA LEU A 374 -0.20 -14.26 -1.18
C LEU A 374 -0.80 -13.04 -0.48
N THR A 375 -0.34 -11.83 -0.85
CA THR A 375 -0.90 -10.59 -0.31
C THR A 375 -2.37 -10.42 -0.69
N THR A 376 -2.75 -10.75 -1.93
CA THR A 376 -4.14 -10.70 -2.40
C THR A 376 -5.04 -11.65 -1.60
N LYS A 377 -4.62 -12.92 -1.43
CA LYS A 377 -5.34 -13.92 -0.65
C LYS A 377 -5.50 -13.48 0.81
N ALA A 378 -4.41 -12.98 1.42
CA ALA A 378 -4.41 -12.48 2.79
C ALA A 378 -5.38 -11.29 3.00
N MET A 379 -5.55 -10.42 2.00
CA MET A 379 -6.46 -9.27 2.07
C MET A 379 -7.92 -9.60 1.73
N LEU A 380 -8.17 -10.57 0.84
CA LEU A 380 -9.52 -10.95 0.41
C LEU A 380 -10.20 -11.95 1.37
N ASN A 381 -9.46 -12.87 1.99
CA ASN A 381 -10.03 -13.86 2.90
C ASN A 381 -10.82 -13.25 4.08
N PRO A 382 -10.37 -12.16 4.74
CA PRO A 382 -11.17 -11.48 5.77
C PRO A 382 -12.49 -10.90 5.23
N ILE A 383 -12.49 -10.42 3.99
CA ILE A 383 -13.71 -9.92 3.32
C ILE A 383 -14.66 -11.08 3.02
N GLU A 384 -14.15 -12.21 2.52
CA GLU A 384 -14.95 -13.41 2.30
C GLU A 384 -15.56 -13.90 3.62
N MET A 385 -14.79 -13.90 4.70
CA MET A 385 -15.25 -14.27 6.04
C MET A 385 -16.40 -13.38 6.51
N MET A 386 -16.29 -12.06 6.32
CA MET A 386 -17.36 -11.10 6.60
C MET A 386 -18.63 -11.42 5.80
N MET A 387 -18.50 -11.83 4.53
CA MET A 387 -19.65 -12.18 3.70
C MET A 387 -20.36 -13.48 4.12
N LEU A 388 -19.68 -14.38 4.85
CA LEU A 388 -20.32 -15.60 5.38
C LEU A 388 -21.28 -15.33 6.54
N ASP A 389 -21.07 -14.23 7.27
CA ASP A 389 -21.92 -13.77 8.36
C ASP A 389 -23.21 -13.08 7.88
N GLU A 390 -23.31 -12.83 6.57
CA GLU A 390 -24.48 -12.18 6.00
C GLU A 390 -25.72 -13.08 6.02
N PRO A 391 -26.89 -12.55 6.44
CA PRO A 391 -28.13 -13.28 6.34
C PRO A 391 -28.45 -13.55 4.86
N GLU A 392 -28.63 -14.82 4.52
CA GLU A 392 -29.03 -15.23 3.18
C GLU A 392 -30.47 -14.77 2.91
N TYR A 393 -30.61 -13.60 2.29
CA TYR A 393 -31.91 -13.14 1.83
C TYR A 393 -32.23 -13.80 0.48
N ASP A 394 -32.73 -15.04 0.51
CA ASP A 394 -33.70 -15.52 -0.47
C ASP A 394 -34.37 -16.84 0.00
N GLY A 395 -35.70 -16.84 0.15
CA GLY A 395 -36.50 -18.02 0.46
C GLY A 395 -36.61 -19.03 -0.69
N ARG A 396 -35.67 -19.00 -1.64
CA ARG A 396 -35.71 -19.78 -2.89
C ARG A 396 -34.41 -20.50 -3.25
N ARG A 397 -33.36 -20.47 -2.41
CA ARG A 397 -32.13 -21.26 -2.64
C ARG A 397 -32.06 -22.46 -1.68
N THR A 398 -32.12 -23.65 -2.25
CA THR A 398 -31.88 -24.97 -1.63
C THR A 398 -30.40 -25.23 -1.27
N GLY A 399 -29.62 -24.18 -0.97
CA GLY A 399 -28.15 -24.25 -0.88
C GLY A 399 -27.51 -23.44 0.26
N ALA A 400 -28.27 -23.11 1.30
CA ALA A 400 -27.73 -22.45 2.48
C ALA A 400 -26.70 -23.37 3.16
N LEU A 401 -25.48 -22.86 3.37
CA LEU A 401 -24.48 -23.60 4.15
C LEU A 401 -25.02 -23.78 5.57
N SER A 402 -24.87 -24.99 6.12
CA SER A 402 -25.15 -25.21 7.54
C SER A 402 -24.27 -24.31 8.39
N THR A 403 -24.73 -23.95 9.59
CA THR A 403 -23.93 -23.16 10.54
C THR A 403 -22.55 -23.77 10.74
N GLN A 404 -22.48 -25.10 10.85
CA GLN A 404 -21.22 -25.83 10.96
C GLN A 404 -20.33 -25.63 9.72
N ALA A 405 -20.87 -25.76 8.51
CA ALA A 405 -20.11 -25.56 7.28
C ALA A 405 -19.61 -24.11 7.12
N LYS A 406 -20.38 -23.12 7.58
CA LYS A 406 -19.93 -21.72 7.64
C LYS A 406 -18.75 -21.58 8.60
N GLU A 407 -18.84 -22.14 9.79
CA GLU A 407 -17.78 -22.08 10.79
C GLU A 407 -16.50 -22.80 10.35
N ASP A 408 -16.62 -23.96 9.71
CA ASP A 408 -15.48 -24.66 9.10
C ASP A 408 -14.85 -23.86 7.95
N ARG A 409 -15.65 -23.18 7.11
CA ARG A 409 -15.12 -22.29 6.06
C ARG A 409 -14.38 -21.09 6.65
N LYS A 410 -14.91 -20.47 7.71
CA LYS A 410 -14.22 -19.37 8.40
C LYS A 410 -12.89 -19.83 8.99
N PHE A 411 -12.85 -21.01 9.62
CA PHE A 411 -11.61 -21.58 10.14
C PHE A 411 -10.57 -21.76 9.01
N LEU A 412 -10.96 -22.35 7.88
CA LEU A 412 -10.08 -22.48 6.72
C LEU A 412 -9.57 -21.11 6.22
N LEU A 413 -10.43 -20.10 6.11
CA LEU A 413 -10.05 -18.77 5.65
C LEU A 413 -9.02 -18.11 6.57
N ARG A 414 -9.18 -18.24 7.89
CA ARG A 414 -8.20 -17.75 8.88
C ARG A 414 -6.88 -18.50 8.79
N LEU A 415 -6.95 -19.83 8.71
CA LEU A 415 -5.78 -20.70 8.54
C LEU A 415 -4.96 -20.30 7.31
N ASP A 416 -5.63 -20.10 6.17
CA ASP A 416 -5.00 -19.68 4.93
C ASP A 416 -4.32 -18.31 5.05
N VAL A 417 -4.92 -17.35 5.78
CA VAL A 417 -4.30 -16.03 6.03
C VAL A 417 -3.03 -16.20 6.84
N VAL A 418 -3.07 -16.94 7.95
CA VAL A 418 -1.89 -17.18 8.80
C VAL A 418 -0.78 -17.89 8.03
N GLU A 419 -1.12 -18.85 7.17
CA GLU A 419 -0.17 -19.53 6.30
C GLU A 419 0.45 -18.58 5.26
N CYS A 420 -0.34 -17.70 4.63
CA CYS A 420 0.17 -16.64 3.76
C CYS A 420 1.18 -15.75 4.48
N TRP A 421 0.84 -15.32 5.70
CA TRP A 421 1.73 -14.51 6.52
C TRP A 421 3.02 -15.24 6.87
N HIS A 422 2.94 -16.52 7.25
CA HIS A 422 4.12 -17.33 7.51
C HIS A 422 5.00 -17.42 6.26
N MET A 423 4.45 -17.83 5.12
CA MET A 423 5.18 -17.94 3.85
C MET A 423 5.89 -16.64 3.45
N MET A 424 5.19 -15.51 3.53
CA MET A 424 5.78 -14.21 3.20
C MET A 424 6.93 -13.84 4.15
N ASN A 425 6.85 -14.21 5.43
CA ASN A 425 7.88 -13.90 6.44
C ASN A 425 9.06 -14.87 6.49
N THR A 426 8.91 -16.12 6.04
CA THR A 426 9.94 -17.15 6.19
C THR A 426 10.58 -17.58 4.87
N HIS A 427 9.88 -17.46 3.74
CA HIS A 427 10.42 -17.93 2.47
C HIS A 427 11.53 -17.04 1.93
N GLU A 428 12.69 -17.61 1.55
CA GLU A 428 13.88 -16.85 1.14
C GLU A 428 13.66 -15.98 -0.11
N ASN A 429 12.97 -16.52 -1.13
CA ASN A 429 12.67 -15.74 -2.34
C ASN A 429 11.76 -14.52 -2.10
N LEU A 430 11.09 -14.43 -0.95
CA LEU A 430 10.22 -13.32 -0.56
C LEU A 430 10.88 -12.35 0.44
N LYS A 431 12.07 -12.71 0.94
CA LYS A 431 12.87 -11.90 1.87
C LYS A 431 13.00 -10.43 1.46
N PRO A 432 13.23 -10.07 0.18
CA PRO A 432 13.36 -8.67 -0.22
C PRO A 432 12.13 -7.79 0.05
N TRP A 433 10.93 -8.37 0.21
CA TRP A 433 9.66 -7.63 0.34
C TRP A 433 8.96 -7.83 1.70
N ARG A 434 9.53 -8.66 2.59
CA ARG A 434 9.05 -8.84 3.99
C ARG A 434 8.81 -7.53 4.71
N TRP A 435 9.67 -6.57 4.40
CA TRP A 435 9.67 -5.24 4.96
C TRP A 435 8.31 -4.53 4.82
N PHE A 436 7.60 -4.80 3.72
CA PHE A 436 6.36 -4.14 3.38
C PHE A 436 5.14 -4.73 4.07
N LEU A 437 5.24 -5.94 4.64
CA LEU A 437 4.08 -6.63 5.19
C LEU A 437 3.38 -5.84 6.30
N ARG A 438 4.08 -4.98 7.06
CA ARG A 438 3.44 -4.06 8.03
C ARG A 438 2.48 -3.04 7.40
N ASN A 439 2.57 -2.81 6.09
CA ASN A 439 1.63 -2.02 5.30
C ASN A 439 0.44 -2.86 4.82
N ILE A 440 0.23 -4.07 5.33
CA ILE A 440 -0.94 -4.91 5.05
C ILE A 440 -1.58 -5.20 6.41
N PRO A 441 -2.89 -4.95 6.59
CA PRO A 441 -3.57 -5.28 7.85
C PRO A 441 -3.43 -6.78 8.16
N GLN A 442 -2.81 -7.10 9.30
CA GLN A 442 -2.79 -8.48 9.79
C GLN A 442 -4.13 -8.78 10.45
N ALA A 443 -5.02 -9.41 9.70
CA ALA A 443 -6.39 -9.68 10.17
C ALA A 443 -6.47 -10.80 11.21
N PHE A 444 -5.59 -11.79 11.14
CA PHE A 444 -5.61 -12.99 12.00
C PHE A 444 -4.20 -13.37 12.45
N SER A 445 -4.15 -14.04 13.60
CA SER A 445 -2.97 -14.47 14.31
C SER A 445 -3.01 -15.98 14.62
N VAL A 446 -1.92 -16.51 15.18
CA VAL A 446 -1.86 -17.90 15.65
C VAL A 446 -2.85 -18.14 16.80
N ASP A 447 -3.10 -17.13 17.64
CA ASP A 447 -4.05 -17.22 18.76
C ASP A 447 -5.49 -17.46 18.27
N ASP A 448 -5.85 -16.88 17.12
CA ASP A 448 -7.15 -17.13 16.48
C ASP A 448 -7.30 -18.60 16.04
N LEU A 449 -6.21 -19.23 15.58
CA LEU A 449 -6.21 -20.65 15.21
C LEU A 449 -6.35 -21.55 16.43
N TYR A 450 -5.69 -21.21 17.55
CA TYR A 450 -5.90 -21.93 18.81
C TYR A 450 -7.35 -21.83 19.27
N ALA A 451 -7.96 -20.65 19.18
CA ALA A 451 -9.37 -20.46 19.52
C ALA A 451 -10.30 -21.30 18.63
N ASP A 452 -10.01 -21.38 17.32
CA ASP A 452 -10.75 -22.26 16.41
C ASP A 452 -10.57 -23.74 16.71
N LEU A 453 -9.36 -24.20 17.06
CA LEU A 453 -9.11 -25.60 17.44
C LEU A 453 -9.88 -26.01 18.70
N VAL A 454 -10.01 -25.11 19.67
CA VAL A 454 -10.83 -25.35 20.88
C VAL A 454 -12.31 -25.42 20.53
N ARG A 455 -12.77 -24.54 19.63
CA ARG A 455 -14.18 -24.40 19.26
C ARG A 455 -14.65 -25.47 18.27
N LEU A 456 -13.78 -25.91 17.38
CA LEU A 456 -14.06 -26.82 16.26
C LEU A 456 -13.05 -27.99 16.22
N PRO A 457 -12.92 -28.79 17.29
CA PRO A 457 -11.88 -29.82 17.38
C PRO A 457 -12.04 -30.98 16.39
N GLN A 458 -13.22 -31.12 15.78
CA GLN A 458 -13.53 -32.14 14.77
C GLN A 458 -13.54 -31.57 13.34
N SER A 459 -13.09 -30.32 13.16
CA SER A 459 -13.01 -29.72 11.82
C SER A 459 -11.99 -30.47 10.96
N PRO A 460 -12.25 -30.66 9.64
CA PRO A 460 -11.28 -31.28 8.74
C PRO A 460 -9.96 -30.50 8.61
N TYR A 461 -9.91 -29.25 9.08
CA TYR A 461 -8.73 -28.40 9.00
C TYR A 461 -7.86 -28.41 10.26
N SER A 462 -8.28 -29.14 11.31
CA SER A 462 -7.60 -29.14 12.61
C SER A 462 -6.15 -29.63 12.52
N ASP A 463 -5.91 -30.73 11.80
CA ASP A 463 -4.56 -31.29 11.64
C ASP A 463 -3.61 -30.32 10.89
N ARG A 464 -4.12 -29.65 9.85
CA ARG A 464 -3.35 -28.64 9.10
C ARG A 464 -3.02 -27.42 9.98
N ALA A 465 -3.97 -26.99 10.82
CA ALA A 465 -3.74 -25.90 11.77
C ALA A 465 -2.70 -26.28 12.82
N CYS A 466 -2.79 -27.47 13.43
CA CYS A 466 -1.77 -27.97 14.36
C CYS A 466 -0.39 -28.04 13.72
N ALA A 467 -0.28 -28.56 12.50
CA ALA A 467 0.99 -28.62 11.76
C ALA A 467 1.59 -27.23 11.49
N LEU A 468 0.76 -26.25 11.12
CA LEU A 468 1.20 -24.88 10.90
C LEU A 468 1.67 -24.22 12.20
N ILE A 469 0.93 -24.41 13.30
CA ILE A 469 1.29 -23.89 14.63
C ILE A 469 2.64 -24.47 15.10
N ASP A 470 2.82 -25.77 14.95
CA ASP A 470 4.09 -26.44 15.27
C ASP A 470 5.24 -25.91 14.42
N LEU A 471 5.01 -25.69 13.13
CA LEU A 471 5.99 -25.11 12.22
C LEU A 471 6.40 -23.70 12.65
N ILE A 472 5.43 -22.84 12.98
CA ILE A 472 5.66 -21.47 13.42
C ILE A 472 6.39 -21.45 14.77
N SER A 473 6.07 -22.37 15.68
CA SER A 473 6.65 -22.38 17.03
C SER A 473 8.11 -22.86 17.07
N ARG A 474 8.59 -23.53 16.02
CA ARG A 474 9.94 -24.09 15.92
C ARG A 474 10.95 -23.16 15.21
N GLY A 475 10.47 -22.16 14.48
CA GLY A 475 11.28 -21.19 13.75
C GLY A 475 11.30 -19.85 14.47
#